data_AF-A0A4P0XSZ9-F1
#
_entry.id   AF-A0A4P0XSZ9-F1
#
_cell.length_a   1.000
_cell.length_b   1.000
_cell.length_c   1.000
_cell.angle_alpha   90.00
_cell.angle_beta   90.00
_cell.angle_gamma   90.00
#
_symmetry.space_group_name_H-M   'P 1'
#
loop_
_entity.id
_entity.type
_entity.pdbx_description
1 polymer ?
#
loop_
_entity_poly.entity_id
_entity_poly.type
_entity_poly.pdbx_seq_one_letter_code
_entity_poly.pdbx_strand_id
1 'polypeptide(L)'
;MSANHAAFNLIFRFVENYISPIAGRISSQRHVMAIRDGFISAMPFMIVGSFLLVFAYPPFSPDTTWGFARAWLDLAKEFEGRILTPFDMTMGIMSIYICAAISYNLGKHYEKSNQLDPFMCAMLSIMAFLLIAAPKTNGTLPVDSLGGTGIFTAILVAIYCVEMMRFLKAHNIGIRLPDQVPPMIKNSFDLLIPVLVVVLTLYPLSLFIQHHFDMLIPQAIMAIFKPLVSAADSLPAILLAVLIGHLLWFAGSTVRRSCPGCCRCSG
;
A
#
# COMPACT_ATOMS: atom_id res chain seq x y z
N MET A 1 -17.30 27.12 35.96
CA MET A 1 -16.27 26.12 35.62
C MET A 1 -16.78 24.66 35.60
N SER A 2 -18.09 24.36 35.71
CA SER A 2 -18.59 22.97 35.82
C SER A 2 -19.04 22.32 34.48
N ALA A 3 -19.63 23.07 33.54
CA ALA A 3 -20.20 22.50 32.32
C ALA A 3 -19.16 21.89 31.34
N ASN A 4 -17.98 22.50 31.22
CA ASN A 4 -16.92 22.02 30.33
C ASN A 4 -16.33 20.67 30.78
N HIS A 5 -16.31 20.38 32.08
CA HIS A 5 -15.85 19.09 32.60
C HIS A 5 -16.88 17.97 32.39
N ALA A 6 -18.17 18.28 32.50
CA ALA A 6 -19.23 17.30 32.24
C ALA A 6 -19.29 16.90 30.75
N ALA A 7 -19.20 17.88 29.85
CA ALA A 7 -19.14 17.63 28.42
C ALA A 7 -17.88 16.84 28.02
N PHE A 8 -16.73 17.19 28.58
CA PHE A 8 -15.48 16.47 28.35
C PHE A 8 -15.57 15.00 28.82
N ASN A 9 -16.12 14.75 30.01
CA ASN A 9 -16.29 13.39 30.54
C ASN A 9 -17.31 12.57 29.74
N LEU A 10 -18.36 13.20 29.20
CA LEU A 10 -19.33 12.55 28.31
C LEU A 10 -18.69 12.14 26.98
N ILE A 11 -17.96 13.07 26.34
CA ILE A 11 -17.23 12.80 25.10
C ILE A 11 -16.19 11.71 25.33
N PHE A 12 -15.44 11.79 26.44
CA PHE A 12 -14.45 10.79 26.80
C PHE A 12 -15.06 9.39 26.98
N ARG A 13 -16.18 9.27 27.72
CA ARG A 13 -16.90 8.00 27.86
C ARG A 13 -17.47 7.48 26.54
N PHE A 14 -17.90 8.36 25.65
CA PHE A 14 -18.36 7.97 24.31
C PHE A 14 -17.21 7.44 23.45
N VAL A 15 -16.07 8.12 23.48
CA VAL A 15 -14.85 7.69 22.79
C VAL A 15 -14.36 6.34 23.32
N GLU A 16 -14.32 6.16 24.64
CA GLU A 16 -13.81 4.94 25.27
C GLU A 16 -14.73 3.73 25.06
N ASN A 17 -16.06 3.91 25.19
CA ASN A 17 -17.00 2.80 25.14
C ASN A 17 -17.49 2.45 23.72
N TYR A 18 -17.47 3.40 22.78
CA TYR A 18 -17.96 3.16 21.42
C TYR A 18 -16.85 3.27 20.37
N ILE A 19 -16.09 4.37 20.36
CA ILE A 19 -15.11 4.62 19.28
C ILE A 19 -13.90 3.69 19.40
N SER A 20 -13.36 3.51 20.61
CA SER A 20 -12.19 2.67 20.88
C SER A 20 -12.40 1.19 20.48
N PRO A 21 -13.48 0.50 20.91
CA PRO A 21 -13.68 -0.90 20.50
C PRO A 21 -13.99 -1.06 19.01
N ILE A 22 -14.67 -0.09 18.38
CA ILE A 22 -14.91 -0.10 16.93
C ILE A 22 -13.58 0.07 16.18
N ALA A 23 -12.76 1.04 16.58
CA ALA A 23 -11.43 1.25 16.02
C ALA A 23 -10.53 0.02 16.21
N GLY A 24 -10.61 -0.64 17.37
CA GLY A 24 -9.92 -1.90 17.64
C GLY A 24 -10.34 -3.02 16.69
N ARG A 25 -11.65 -3.17 16.44
CA ARG A 25 -12.18 -4.17 15.48
C ARG A 25 -11.78 -3.89 14.04
N ILE A 26 -11.78 -2.62 13.61
CA ILE A 26 -11.34 -2.24 12.27
C ILE A 26 -9.85 -2.47 12.11
N SER A 27 -9.05 -2.06 13.11
CA SER A 27 -7.60 -2.24 13.12
C SER A 27 -7.18 -3.71 13.17
N SER A 28 -8.01 -4.59 13.75
CA SER A 28 -7.77 -6.03 13.78
C SER A 28 -8.33 -6.79 12.57
N GLN A 29 -8.99 -6.12 11.62
CA GLN A 29 -9.38 -6.77 10.37
C GLN A 29 -8.15 -7.14 9.54
N ARG A 30 -8.09 -8.39 9.09
CA ARG A 30 -6.95 -8.96 8.35
C ARG A 30 -6.52 -8.12 7.15
N HIS A 31 -7.47 -7.58 6.39
CA HIS A 31 -7.20 -6.78 5.20
C HIS A 31 -6.59 -5.42 5.59
N VAL A 32 -7.15 -4.77 6.61
CA VAL A 32 -6.67 -3.48 7.12
C VAL A 32 -5.27 -3.64 7.72
N MET A 33 -5.03 -4.72 8.48
CA MET A 33 -3.70 -5.06 8.99
C MET A 33 -2.71 -5.28 7.85
N ALA A 34 -3.07 -6.07 6.82
CA ALA A 34 -2.18 -6.33 5.69
C ALA A 34 -1.85 -5.06 4.90
N ILE A 35 -2.83 -4.16 4.69
CA ILE A 35 -2.60 -2.85 4.08
C ILE A 35 -1.60 -2.06 4.92
N ARG A 36 -1.90 -1.86 6.21
CA ARG A 36 -1.05 -1.11 7.14
C ARG A 36 0.39 -1.65 7.17
N ASP A 37 0.53 -2.95 7.38
CA ASP A 37 1.83 -3.61 7.53
C ASP A 37 2.60 -3.62 6.19
N GLY A 38 1.87 -3.65 5.06
CA GLY A 38 2.42 -3.45 3.71
C GLY A 38 3.03 -2.07 3.53
N PHE A 39 2.32 -1.00 3.92
CA PHE A 39 2.87 0.37 3.88
C PHE A 39 4.06 0.54 4.82
N ILE A 40 4.02 -0.06 6.02
CA ILE A 40 5.16 -0.04 6.97
C ILE A 40 6.41 -0.66 6.34
N SER A 41 6.23 -1.76 5.61
CA SER A 41 7.34 -2.45 4.93
C SER A 41 7.97 -1.59 3.82
N ALA A 42 7.20 -0.69 3.21
CA ALA A 42 7.65 0.17 2.12
C ALA A 42 8.30 1.50 2.58
N MET A 43 8.12 1.91 3.85
CA MET A 43 8.60 3.20 4.35
C MET A 43 10.11 3.44 4.19
N PRO A 44 11.00 2.47 4.45
CA PRO A 44 12.44 2.70 4.33
C PRO A 44 12.84 3.13 2.91
N PHE A 45 12.22 2.53 1.88
CA PHE A 45 12.48 2.87 0.48
C PHE A 45 12.02 4.28 0.15
N MET A 46 10.83 4.67 0.64
CA MET A 46 10.29 6.02 0.45
C MET A 46 11.15 7.10 1.12
N ILE A 47 11.65 6.83 2.33
CA ILE A 47 12.51 7.76 3.07
C ILE A 47 13.83 7.99 2.34
N VAL A 48 14.49 6.90 1.91
CA VAL A 48 15.79 6.99 1.21
C VAL A 48 15.63 7.69 -0.14
N GLY A 49 14.58 7.38 -0.90
CA GLY A 49 14.30 8.04 -2.17
C GLY A 49 14.05 9.54 -2.03
N SER A 50 13.22 9.92 -1.06
CA SER A 50 12.85 11.32 -0.82
C SER A 50 14.03 12.14 -0.29
N PHE A 51 14.96 11.54 0.44
CA PHE A 51 16.15 12.24 0.94
C PHE A 51 17.04 12.77 -0.19
N LEU A 52 17.08 12.10 -1.34
CA LEU A 52 17.86 12.54 -2.50
C LEU A 52 17.28 13.78 -3.19
N LEU A 53 15.99 14.07 -3.01
CA LEU A 53 15.40 15.33 -3.49
C LEU A 53 16.08 16.55 -2.89
N VAL A 54 16.59 16.45 -1.66
CA VAL A 54 17.32 17.55 -1.01
C VAL A 54 18.60 17.89 -1.77
N PHE A 55 19.24 16.90 -2.40
CA PHE A 55 20.44 17.09 -3.21
C PHE A 55 20.12 17.58 -4.62
N ALA A 56 19.01 17.12 -5.20
CA ALA A 56 18.53 17.56 -6.52
C ALA A 56 17.96 18.99 -6.49
N TYR A 57 17.29 19.36 -5.40
CA TYR A 57 16.62 20.65 -5.23
C TYR A 57 17.14 21.34 -3.97
N PRO A 58 18.39 21.86 -3.99
CA PRO A 58 18.92 22.57 -2.84
C PRO A 58 18.09 23.85 -2.57
N PRO A 59 17.85 24.21 -1.31
CA PRO A 59 16.97 25.33 -0.93
C PRO A 59 17.67 26.69 -1.10
N PHE A 60 18.19 26.97 -2.29
CA PHE A 60 18.83 28.23 -2.64
C PHE A 60 18.04 28.94 -3.75
N SER A 61 17.96 30.26 -3.67
CA SER A 61 17.35 31.06 -4.73
C SER A 61 18.16 30.96 -6.03
N PRO A 62 17.53 30.98 -7.22
CA PRO A 62 18.25 30.95 -8.49
C PRO A 62 19.28 32.06 -8.66
N ASP A 63 19.07 33.21 -7.99
CA ASP A 63 19.90 34.41 -8.07
C ASP A 63 20.94 34.53 -6.94
N THR A 64 21.21 33.43 -6.24
CA THR A 64 22.12 33.44 -5.08
C THR A 64 23.55 33.81 -5.52
N THR A 65 24.13 34.83 -4.88
CA THR A 65 25.50 35.31 -5.14
C THR A 65 26.59 34.51 -4.40
N TRP A 66 26.18 33.56 -3.55
CA TRP A 66 27.09 32.70 -2.79
C TRP A 66 27.67 31.60 -3.68
N GLY A 67 29.00 31.59 -3.84
CA GLY A 67 29.68 30.71 -4.80
C GLY A 67 29.43 29.21 -4.60
N PHE A 68 29.28 28.76 -3.34
CA PHE A 68 28.94 27.37 -3.03
C PHE A 68 27.50 27.01 -3.45
N ALA A 69 26.52 27.88 -3.16
CA ALA A 69 25.13 27.65 -3.55
C ALA A 69 24.97 27.61 -5.07
N ARG A 70 25.70 28.46 -5.79
CA ARG A 70 25.68 28.46 -7.25
C ARG A 70 26.33 27.20 -7.84
N ALA A 71 27.49 26.79 -7.31
CA ALA A 71 28.15 25.55 -7.71
C ALA A 71 27.27 24.31 -7.45
N TRP A 72 26.55 24.26 -6.32
CA TRP A 72 25.58 23.20 -6.06
C TRP A 72 24.42 23.27 -7.06
N LEU A 73 23.79 24.43 -7.26
CA LEU A 73 22.69 24.57 -8.21
C LEU A 73 23.07 24.16 -9.64
N ASP A 74 24.27 24.53 -10.09
CA ASP A 74 24.76 24.17 -11.42
C ASP A 74 25.03 22.66 -11.52
N LEU A 75 25.65 22.06 -10.50
CA LEU A 75 25.87 20.61 -10.42
C LEU A 75 24.55 19.83 -10.35
N ALA A 76 23.58 20.33 -9.58
CA ALA A 76 22.27 19.71 -9.42
C ALA A 76 21.49 19.71 -10.74
N LYS A 77 21.56 20.79 -11.53
CA LYS A 77 20.95 20.86 -12.87
C LYS A 77 21.64 19.96 -13.89
N GLU A 78 22.98 19.89 -13.86
CA GLU A 78 23.73 19.05 -14.80
C GLU A 78 23.51 17.55 -14.55
N PHE A 79 23.45 17.15 -13.28
CA PHE A 79 23.32 15.75 -12.87
C PHE A 79 21.91 15.38 -12.38
N GLU A 80 20.91 16.24 -12.61
CA GLU A 80 19.54 16.10 -12.09
C GLU A 80 18.98 14.70 -12.33
N GLY A 81 19.00 14.23 -13.58
CA GLY A 81 18.48 12.92 -13.93
C GLY A 81 19.19 11.74 -13.24
N ARG A 82 20.49 11.87 -12.93
CA ARG A 82 21.24 10.83 -12.20
C ARG A 82 20.97 10.88 -10.69
N ILE A 83 20.79 12.07 -10.14
CA ILE A 83 20.46 12.28 -8.72
C ILE A 83 19.02 11.85 -8.43
N LEU A 84 18.09 12.09 -9.36
CA LEU A 84 16.68 11.70 -9.24
C LEU A 84 16.43 10.22 -9.56
N THR A 85 17.35 9.52 -10.22
CA THR A 85 17.14 8.10 -10.57
C THR A 85 16.69 7.25 -9.38
N PRO A 86 17.27 7.35 -8.17
CA PRO A 86 16.80 6.53 -7.05
C PRO A 86 15.49 7.04 -6.44
N PHE A 87 15.13 8.32 -6.61
CA PHE A 87 13.80 8.82 -6.30
C PHE A 87 12.75 8.21 -7.25
N ASP A 88 13.02 8.20 -8.55
CA ASP A 88 12.12 7.61 -9.55
C ASP A 88 11.96 6.09 -9.34
N MET A 89 13.04 5.40 -8.96
CA MET A 89 13.02 3.95 -8.67
C MET A 89 12.44 3.60 -7.29
N THR A 90 12.09 4.57 -6.45
CA THR A 90 11.46 4.31 -5.15
C THR A 90 10.05 4.88 -5.11
N MET A 91 9.91 6.20 -5.24
CA MET A 91 8.64 6.91 -5.24
C MET A 91 7.90 6.75 -6.58
N GLY A 92 8.62 6.78 -7.70
CA GLY A 92 8.03 6.61 -9.04
C GLY A 92 7.47 5.22 -9.31
N ILE A 93 7.91 4.19 -8.57
CA ILE A 93 7.37 2.82 -8.66
C ILE A 93 6.81 2.28 -7.33
N MET A 94 6.43 3.19 -6.42
CA MET A 94 6.00 2.84 -5.06
C MET A 94 4.83 1.86 -5.00
N SER A 95 3.92 1.91 -5.98
CA SER A 95 2.75 1.03 -6.02
C SER A 95 3.13 -0.44 -6.18
N ILE A 96 4.25 -0.74 -6.85
CA ILE A 96 4.76 -2.11 -6.99
C ILE A 96 5.19 -2.66 -5.62
N TYR A 97 5.98 -1.87 -4.88
CA TYR A 97 6.43 -2.25 -3.53
C TYR A 97 5.25 -2.45 -2.58
N ILE A 98 4.29 -1.52 -2.61
CA ILE A 98 3.08 -1.60 -1.78
C ILE A 98 2.25 -2.83 -2.17
N CYS A 99 2.02 -3.08 -3.46
CA CYS A 99 1.28 -4.25 -3.94
C CYS A 99 1.91 -5.56 -3.43
N ALA A 100 3.23 -5.69 -3.56
CA ALA A 100 3.99 -6.85 -3.11
C ALA A 100 3.92 -7.01 -1.58
N ALA A 101 4.13 -5.92 -0.84
CA ALA A 101 4.15 -5.95 0.61
C ALA A 101 2.77 -6.28 1.21
N ILE A 102 1.69 -5.71 0.66
CA ILE A 102 0.32 -6.00 1.11
C ILE A 102 -0.04 -7.46 0.85
N SER A 103 0.24 -7.96 -0.36
CA SER A 103 -0.07 -9.35 -0.72
C SER A 103 0.77 -10.36 0.06
N TYR A 104 2.04 -10.05 0.33
CA TYR A 104 2.90 -10.85 1.22
C TYR A 104 2.33 -10.92 2.65
N ASN A 105 1.99 -9.77 3.24
CA ASN A 105 1.46 -9.71 4.60
C ASN A 105 0.08 -10.39 4.71
N LEU A 106 -0.78 -10.22 3.70
CA LEU A 106 -2.08 -10.90 3.64
C LEU A 106 -1.90 -12.42 3.45
N GLY A 107 -0.98 -12.85 2.59
CA GLY A 107 -0.61 -14.25 2.40
C GLY A 107 -0.10 -14.90 3.68
N LYS A 108 0.73 -14.20 4.46
CA LYS A 108 1.22 -14.66 5.76
C LYS A 108 0.08 -14.88 6.77
N HIS A 109 -0.96 -14.04 6.72
CA HIS A 109 -2.16 -14.26 7.54
C HIS A 109 -2.90 -15.56 7.17
N TYR A 110 -2.82 -15.98 5.90
CA TYR A 110 -3.45 -17.19 5.38
C TYR A 110 -2.55 -18.44 5.37
N GLU A 111 -1.27 -18.30 5.65
CA GLU A 111 -0.29 -19.39 5.70
C GLU A 111 -0.75 -20.52 6.63
N LYS A 112 -1.19 -20.18 7.86
CA LYS A 112 -1.64 -21.18 8.85
C LYS A 112 -3.01 -21.79 8.53
N SER A 113 -3.89 -21.05 7.86
CA SER A 113 -5.28 -21.45 7.63
C SER A 113 -5.44 -22.26 6.34
N ASN A 114 -4.74 -21.86 5.27
CA ASN A 114 -4.96 -22.35 3.92
C ASN A 114 -3.65 -22.79 3.24
N GLN A 115 -2.53 -22.83 3.97
CA GLN A 115 -1.21 -23.23 3.46
C GLN A 115 -0.80 -22.40 2.23
N LEU A 116 -1.16 -21.11 2.20
CA LEU A 116 -0.70 -20.20 1.14
C LEU A 116 0.78 -19.89 1.33
N ASP A 117 1.52 -19.88 0.23
CA ASP A 117 2.90 -19.40 0.21
C ASP A 117 2.88 -17.87 0.03
N PRO A 118 3.31 -17.08 1.04
CA PRO A 118 3.28 -15.63 0.98
C PRO A 118 4.14 -15.04 -0.14
N PHE A 119 5.25 -15.69 -0.49
CA PHE A 119 6.13 -15.23 -1.56
C PHE A 119 5.46 -15.36 -2.92
N MET A 120 4.79 -16.49 -3.16
CA MET A 120 4.02 -16.71 -4.38
C MET A 120 2.83 -15.74 -4.50
N CYS A 121 2.20 -15.35 -3.38
CA CYS A 121 1.19 -14.30 -3.34
C CYS A 121 1.72 -12.95 -3.84
N ALA A 122 2.92 -12.59 -3.38
CA ALA A 122 3.56 -11.34 -3.78
C ALA A 122 3.90 -11.34 -5.27
N MET A 123 4.50 -12.41 -5.78
CA MET A 123 4.86 -12.53 -7.20
C MET A 123 3.62 -12.47 -8.11
N LEU A 124 2.54 -13.19 -7.77
CA LEU A 124 1.30 -13.14 -8.54
C LEU A 124 0.70 -11.73 -8.55
N SER A 125 0.69 -11.05 -7.40
CA SER A 125 0.08 -9.72 -7.28
C SER A 125 0.88 -8.67 -8.04
N ILE A 126 2.21 -8.74 -8.02
CA ILE A 126 3.08 -7.88 -8.85
C ILE A 126 2.76 -8.08 -10.33
N MET A 127 2.72 -9.33 -10.80
CA MET A 127 2.41 -9.64 -12.20
C MET A 127 1.02 -9.11 -12.59
N ALA A 128 0.02 -9.34 -11.75
CA ALA A 128 -1.35 -8.87 -11.94
C ALA A 128 -1.43 -7.34 -12.01
N PHE A 129 -0.71 -6.66 -11.12
CA PHE A 129 -0.65 -5.20 -11.10
C PHE A 129 0.05 -4.65 -12.35
N LEU A 130 1.21 -5.18 -12.74
CA LEU A 130 1.92 -4.75 -13.94
C LEU A 130 1.07 -4.94 -15.20
N LEU A 131 0.34 -6.06 -15.29
CA LEU A 131 -0.53 -6.38 -16.42
C LEU A 131 -1.60 -5.30 -16.65
N ILE A 132 -2.14 -4.71 -15.58
CA ILE A 132 -3.20 -3.69 -15.68
C ILE A 132 -2.70 -2.26 -15.61
N ALA A 133 -1.58 -2.02 -14.90
CA ALA A 133 -1.11 -0.68 -14.57
C ALA A 133 -0.10 -0.15 -15.59
N ALA A 134 0.72 -1.03 -16.17
CA ALA A 134 1.72 -0.65 -17.15
C ALA A 134 1.75 -1.64 -18.33
N PRO A 135 0.67 -1.73 -19.12
CA PRO A 135 0.71 -2.51 -20.35
C PRO A 135 1.74 -1.89 -21.31
N LYS A 136 2.70 -2.71 -21.74
CA LYS A 136 3.76 -2.28 -22.65
C LYS A 136 3.14 -1.80 -23.96
N THR A 137 3.31 -0.51 -24.26
CA THR A 137 2.82 0.12 -25.48
C THR A 137 4.00 0.72 -26.23
N ASN A 138 4.15 0.37 -27.52
CA ASN A 138 5.21 0.89 -28.40
C ASN A 138 6.64 0.76 -27.82
N GLY A 139 6.92 -0.32 -27.09
CA GLY A 139 8.25 -0.55 -26.50
C GLY A 139 8.49 0.12 -25.14
N THR A 140 7.59 1.00 -24.70
CA THR A 140 7.70 1.75 -23.44
C THR A 140 6.70 1.26 -22.38
N LEU A 141 7.07 1.39 -21.11
CA LEU A 141 6.20 1.14 -19.95
C LEU A 141 5.79 2.48 -19.35
N PRO A 142 4.49 2.76 -19.19
CA PRO A 142 4.05 3.99 -18.56
C PRO A 142 4.35 3.93 -17.06
N VAL A 143 5.37 4.67 -16.63
CA VAL A 143 5.81 4.71 -15.22
C VAL A 143 4.90 5.56 -14.35
N ASP A 144 4.14 6.49 -14.93
CA ASP A 144 3.25 7.39 -14.19
C ASP A 144 2.19 6.65 -13.37
N SER A 145 1.77 5.47 -13.85
CA SER A 145 0.79 4.61 -13.19
C SER A 145 1.38 3.69 -12.11
N LEU A 146 2.71 3.61 -12.03
CA LEU A 146 3.43 2.81 -11.02
C LEU A 146 3.75 3.62 -9.76
N GLY A 147 3.70 4.95 -9.85
CA GLY A 147 3.90 5.88 -8.74
C GLY A 147 2.65 6.03 -7.87
N GLY A 148 2.42 7.23 -7.32
CA GLY A 148 1.32 7.49 -6.38
C GLY A 148 -0.09 7.25 -6.95
N THR A 149 -0.29 7.42 -8.25
CA THR A 149 -1.59 7.20 -8.92
C THR A 149 -2.03 5.73 -8.88
N GLY A 150 -1.06 4.80 -8.84
CA GLY A 150 -1.29 3.37 -8.82
C GLY A 150 -1.67 2.77 -7.47
N ILE A 151 -1.55 3.52 -6.38
CA ILE A 151 -1.57 2.95 -5.02
C ILE A 151 -2.91 2.28 -4.71
N PHE A 152 -4.02 2.96 -4.99
CA PHE A 152 -5.36 2.40 -4.74
C PHE A 152 -5.59 1.14 -5.55
N THR A 153 -5.11 1.13 -6.78
CA THR A 153 -5.20 -0.02 -7.68
C THR A 153 -4.33 -1.18 -7.18
N ALA A 154 -3.11 -0.90 -6.73
CA ALA A 154 -2.22 -1.87 -6.11
C ALA A 154 -2.86 -2.52 -4.88
N ILE A 155 -3.52 -1.75 -4.02
CA ILE A 155 -4.24 -2.28 -2.84
C ILE A 155 -5.35 -3.25 -3.28
N LEU A 156 -6.20 -2.84 -4.23
CA LEU A 156 -7.32 -3.65 -4.70
C LEU A 156 -6.86 -4.94 -5.37
N VAL A 157 -5.86 -4.85 -6.25
CA VAL A 157 -5.28 -6.02 -6.93
C VAL A 157 -4.60 -6.96 -5.96
N ALA A 158 -3.82 -6.44 -5.01
CA ALA A 158 -3.14 -7.26 -4.01
C ALA A 158 -4.15 -8.09 -3.19
N ILE A 159 -5.25 -7.46 -2.76
CA ILE A 159 -6.31 -8.16 -2.01
C ILE A 159 -7.00 -9.19 -2.92
N TYR A 160 -7.34 -8.80 -4.15
CA TYR A 160 -8.00 -9.67 -5.12
C TYR A 160 -7.18 -10.93 -5.41
N CYS A 161 -5.89 -10.79 -5.73
CA CYS A 161 -5.00 -11.91 -6.05
C CYS A 161 -4.86 -12.89 -4.88
N VAL A 162 -4.72 -12.39 -3.65
CA VAL A 162 -4.57 -13.26 -2.47
C VAL A 162 -5.88 -13.97 -2.13
N GLU A 163 -7.02 -13.28 -2.15
CA GLU A 163 -8.32 -13.91 -1.88
C GLU A 163 -8.69 -14.91 -2.97
N MET A 164 -8.36 -14.61 -4.22
CA MET A 164 -8.55 -15.55 -5.32
C MET A 164 -7.68 -16.79 -5.13
N MET A 165 -6.39 -16.67 -4.80
CA MET A 165 -5.56 -17.84 -4.50
C MET A 165 -6.06 -18.65 -3.30
N ARG A 166 -6.55 -17.96 -2.26
CA ARG A 166 -7.19 -18.61 -1.12
C ARG A 166 -8.42 -19.40 -1.55
N PHE A 167 -9.26 -18.84 -2.42
CA PHE A 167 -10.44 -19.51 -2.96
C PHE A 167 -10.07 -20.78 -3.75
N LEU A 168 -9.05 -20.72 -4.61
CA LEU A 168 -8.57 -21.87 -5.39
C LEU A 168 -8.05 -22.99 -4.46
N LYS A 169 -7.23 -22.63 -3.45
CA LYS A 169 -6.73 -23.60 -2.47
C LYS A 169 -7.84 -24.20 -1.60
N ALA A 170 -8.81 -23.39 -1.16
CA ALA A 170 -9.94 -23.87 -0.36
C ALA A 170 -10.80 -24.90 -1.12
N HIS A 171 -10.92 -24.76 -2.44
CA HIS A 171 -11.67 -25.69 -3.29
C HIS A 171 -10.81 -26.85 -3.84
N ASN A 172 -9.57 -27.00 -3.38
CA ASN A 172 -8.62 -28.02 -3.87
C ASN A 172 -8.39 -27.98 -5.39
N ILE A 173 -8.53 -26.81 -6.02
CA ILE A 173 -8.29 -26.60 -7.45
C ILE A 173 -6.79 -26.34 -7.63
N GLY A 174 -6.04 -27.40 -7.94
CA GLY A 174 -4.58 -27.36 -8.08
C GLY A 174 -4.07 -28.54 -8.90
N ILE A 175 -2.84 -28.43 -9.40
CA ILE A 175 -2.19 -29.52 -10.13
C ILE A 175 -1.63 -30.49 -9.08
N ARG A 176 -2.09 -31.74 -9.09
CA ARG A 176 -1.58 -32.76 -8.16
C ARG A 176 -0.26 -33.30 -8.68
N LEU A 177 0.86 -32.84 -8.11
CA LEU A 177 2.18 -33.40 -8.39
C LEU A 177 2.54 -34.51 -7.37
N PRO A 178 3.19 -35.62 -7.81
CA PRO A 178 3.63 -36.71 -6.93
C PRO A 178 4.64 -36.24 -5.87
N ASP A 179 4.79 -37.00 -4.79
CA ASP A 179 5.64 -36.61 -3.64
C ASP A 179 7.15 -36.61 -3.93
N GLN A 180 7.56 -37.13 -5.08
CA GLN A 180 8.95 -37.17 -5.50
C GLN A 180 9.49 -35.81 -6.00
N VAL A 181 8.63 -34.83 -6.28
CA VAL A 181 9.11 -33.51 -6.75
C VAL A 181 9.38 -32.55 -5.60
N PRO A 182 10.49 -31.79 -5.64
CA PRO A 182 10.81 -30.77 -4.64
C PRO A 182 9.67 -29.76 -4.40
N PRO A 183 9.47 -29.29 -3.16
CA PRO A 183 8.36 -28.39 -2.81
C PRO A 183 8.38 -27.07 -3.59
N MET A 184 9.56 -26.56 -3.93
CA MET A 184 9.70 -25.31 -4.70
C MET A 184 9.18 -25.43 -6.13
N ILE A 185 9.29 -26.62 -6.73
CA ILE A 185 8.73 -26.89 -8.06
C ILE A 185 7.21 -26.97 -7.97
N LYS A 186 6.67 -27.65 -6.94
CA LYS A 186 5.22 -27.72 -6.69
C LYS A 186 4.59 -26.33 -6.59
N ASN A 187 5.19 -25.44 -5.78
CA ASN A 187 4.66 -24.07 -5.59
C ASN A 187 4.62 -23.26 -6.89
N SER A 188 5.56 -23.50 -7.81
CA SER A 188 5.59 -22.81 -9.11
C SER A 188 4.48 -23.31 -10.05
N PHE A 189 4.21 -24.62 -10.06
CA PHE A 189 3.09 -25.18 -10.83
C PHE A 189 1.73 -24.83 -10.24
N ASP A 190 1.63 -24.74 -8.92
CA ASP A 190 0.41 -24.30 -8.22
C ASP A 190 0.02 -22.86 -8.57
N LEU A 191 0.97 -22.02 -9.02
CA LEU A 191 0.70 -20.67 -9.50
C LEU A 191 0.15 -20.62 -10.93
N LEU A 192 0.29 -21.67 -11.74
CA LEU A 192 -0.12 -21.64 -13.15
C LEU A 192 -1.62 -21.42 -13.31
N ILE A 193 -2.44 -22.10 -12.50
CA ILE A 193 -3.89 -21.92 -12.51
C ILE A 193 -4.28 -20.52 -12.00
N PRO A 194 -3.81 -20.03 -10.83
CA PRO A 194 -4.01 -18.65 -10.40
C PRO A 194 -3.64 -17.61 -11.46
N VAL A 195 -2.49 -17.74 -12.11
CA VAL A 195 -2.05 -16.80 -13.16
C VAL A 195 -3.06 -16.78 -14.31
N LEU A 196 -3.50 -17.96 -14.77
CA LEU A 196 -4.50 -18.06 -15.84
C LEU A 196 -5.82 -17.40 -15.44
N VAL A 197 -6.27 -17.59 -14.20
CA VAL A 197 -7.49 -16.94 -13.69
C VAL A 197 -7.33 -15.42 -13.65
N VAL A 198 -6.21 -14.90 -13.15
CA VAL A 198 -5.93 -13.44 -13.16
C VAL A 198 -6.00 -12.88 -14.57
N VAL A 199 -5.36 -13.55 -15.53
CA VAL A 199 -5.37 -13.09 -16.92
C VAL A 199 -6.80 -13.11 -17.46
N LEU A 200 -7.57 -14.18 -17.23
CA LEU A 200 -8.96 -14.25 -17.71
C LEU A 200 -9.90 -13.25 -17.04
N THR A 201 -9.61 -12.77 -15.83
CA THR A 201 -10.49 -11.83 -15.12
C THR A 201 -10.06 -10.37 -15.28
N LEU A 202 -8.80 -10.05 -15.00
CA LEU A 202 -8.30 -8.68 -14.99
C LEU A 202 -7.98 -8.15 -16.39
N TYR A 203 -7.56 -9.01 -17.33
CA TYR A 203 -7.19 -8.55 -18.67
C TYR A 203 -8.41 -8.12 -19.50
N PRO A 204 -9.52 -8.88 -19.58
CA PRO A 204 -10.73 -8.39 -20.27
C PRO A 204 -11.31 -7.13 -19.62
N LEU A 205 -11.23 -7.02 -18.28
CA LEU A 205 -11.63 -5.81 -17.57
C LEU A 205 -10.78 -4.61 -17.99
N SER A 206 -9.47 -4.81 -18.13
CA SER A 206 -8.54 -3.80 -18.63
C SER A 206 -8.88 -3.33 -20.04
N LEU A 207 -9.17 -4.26 -20.96
CA LEU A 207 -9.58 -3.93 -22.32
C LEU A 207 -10.91 -3.19 -22.37
N PHE A 208 -11.88 -3.60 -21.54
CA PHE A 208 -13.18 -2.93 -21.46
C PHE A 208 -13.06 -1.47 -21.01
N ILE A 209 -12.25 -1.21 -19.99
CA ILE A 209 -12.03 0.14 -19.46
C ILE A 209 -11.26 1.00 -20.47
N GLN A 210 -10.22 0.45 -21.10
CA GLN A 210 -9.46 1.16 -22.12
C GLN A 210 -10.34 1.56 -23.32
N HIS A 211 -11.23 0.67 -23.77
CA HIS A 211 -12.13 0.96 -24.89
C HIS A 211 -13.19 2.03 -24.58
N HIS A 212 -13.67 2.13 -23.33
CA HIS A 212 -14.74 3.07 -22.98
C HIS A 212 -14.24 4.43 -22.49
N PHE A 213 -13.05 4.47 -21.89
CA PHE A 213 -12.55 5.65 -21.18
C PHE A 213 -11.22 6.18 -21.73
N ASP A 214 -10.57 5.48 -22.67
CA ASP A 214 -9.23 5.80 -23.20
C ASP A 214 -8.16 5.99 -22.09
N MET A 215 -8.40 5.39 -20.92
CA MET A 215 -7.59 5.53 -19.72
C MET A 215 -7.17 4.15 -19.18
N LEU A 216 -6.02 4.10 -18.53
CA LEU A 216 -5.56 2.91 -17.81
C LEU A 216 -6.39 2.70 -16.52
N ILE A 217 -6.49 1.44 -16.06
CA ILE A 217 -7.22 1.10 -14.82
C ILE A 217 -6.77 1.98 -13.63
N PRO A 218 -5.45 2.19 -13.38
CA PRO A 218 -5.02 3.06 -12.29
C PRO A 218 -5.56 4.47 -12.35
N GLN A 219 -5.63 5.05 -13.54
CA GLN A 219 -6.11 6.41 -13.73
C GLN A 219 -7.63 6.48 -13.56
N ALA A 220 -8.37 5.49 -14.05
CA ALA A 220 -9.82 5.39 -13.86
C ALA A 220 -10.18 5.27 -12.37
N ILE A 221 -9.49 4.40 -11.63
CA ILE A 221 -9.67 4.26 -10.18
C ILE A 221 -9.31 5.58 -9.49
N MET A 222 -8.17 6.17 -9.83
CA MET A 222 -7.76 7.46 -9.24
C MET A 222 -8.79 8.56 -9.51
N ALA A 223 -9.42 8.60 -10.69
CA ALA A 223 -10.46 9.58 -11.00
C ALA A 223 -11.70 9.44 -10.09
N ILE A 224 -12.10 8.19 -9.79
CA ILE A 224 -13.20 7.90 -8.86
C ILE A 224 -12.84 8.33 -7.43
N PHE A 225 -11.60 8.08 -7.01
CA PHE A 225 -11.12 8.43 -5.66
C PHE A 225 -10.67 9.89 -5.51
N LYS A 226 -10.41 10.61 -6.60
CA LYS A 226 -9.98 12.02 -6.59
C LYS A 226 -10.84 12.95 -5.73
N PRO A 227 -12.19 12.94 -5.81
CA PRO A 227 -13.01 13.77 -4.92
C PRO A 227 -12.79 13.42 -3.44
N LEU A 228 -12.64 12.13 -3.12
CA LEU A 228 -12.37 11.68 -1.76
C LEU A 228 -10.97 12.11 -1.28
N VAL A 229 -9.95 11.96 -2.13
CA VAL A 229 -8.58 12.41 -1.82
C VAL A 229 -8.55 13.92 -1.59
N SER A 230 -9.18 14.69 -2.47
CA SER A 230 -9.23 16.16 -2.32
C SER A 230 -9.99 16.61 -1.06
N ALA A 231 -11.03 15.87 -0.66
CA ALA A 231 -11.73 16.12 0.59
C ALA A 231 -10.87 15.77 1.80
N ALA A 232 -10.08 14.69 1.72
CA ALA A 232 -9.15 14.27 2.77
C ALA A 232 -7.98 15.24 2.94
N ASP A 233 -7.50 15.86 1.86
CA ASP A 233 -6.45 16.88 1.87
C ASP A 233 -6.94 18.26 2.36
N SER A 234 -8.24 18.41 2.64
CA SER A 234 -8.77 19.66 3.19
C SER A 234 -8.29 19.88 4.62
N LEU A 235 -7.93 21.12 4.94
CA LEU A 235 -7.51 21.54 6.28
C LEU A 235 -8.43 21.02 7.41
N PRO A 236 -9.77 21.14 7.33
CA PRO A 236 -10.65 20.60 8.38
C PRO A 236 -10.59 19.07 8.49
N ALA A 237 -10.44 18.35 7.37
CA ALA A 237 -10.34 16.89 7.38
C ALA A 237 -9.02 16.42 8.03
N ILE A 238 -7.90 17.06 7.70
CA ILE A 238 -6.59 16.76 8.30
C ILE A 238 -6.62 17.04 9.81
N LEU A 239 -7.14 18.21 10.23
CA LEU A 239 -7.26 18.55 11.65
C LEU A 239 -8.12 17.54 12.41
N LEU A 240 -9.26 17.15 11.84
CA LEU A 240 -10.15 16.16 12.44
C LEU A 240 -9.46 14.79 12.54
N ALA A 241 -8.78 14.34 11.48
CA ALA A 241 -8.06 13.07 11.46
C ALA A 241 -6.95 13.02 12.52
N VAL A 242 -6.15 14.09 12.63
CA VAL A 242 -5.09 14.20 13.65
C VAL A 242 -5.68 14.22 15.06
N LEU A 243 -6.78 14.95 15.27
CA LEU A 243 -7.48 15.00 16.56
C LEU A 243 -8.02 13.62 16.97
N ILE A 244 -8.67 12.91 16.05
CA ILE A 244 -9.16 11.54 16.27
C ILE A 244 -7.98 10.60 16.54
N GLY A 245 -6.88 10.72 15.78
CA GLY A 245 -5.67 9.92 15.99
C GLY A 245 -5.08 10.09 17.39
N HIS A 246 -4.98 11.33 17.88
CA HIS A 246 -4.51 11.59 19.25
C HIS A 246 -5.50 11.07 20.30
N LEU A 247 -6.81 11.26 20.10
CA LEU A 247 -7.82 10.72 21.01
C LEU A 247 -7.78 9.19 21.09
N LEU A 248 -7.63 8.51 19.95
CA LEU A 248 -7.48 7.06 19.88
C LEU A 248 -6.17 6.59 20.52
N TRP A 249 -5.09 7.35 20.40
CA TRP A 249 -3.82 7.06 21.09
C TRP A 249 -3.99 7.12 22.62
N PHE A 250 -4.66 8.16 23.14
CA PHE A 250 -4.97 8.28 24.56
C PHE A 250 -5.90 7.16 25.04
N ALA A 251 -7.01 6.89 24.35
CA ALA A 251 -7.95 5.82 24.69
C ALA A 251 -7.29 4.42 24.60
N GLY A 252 -6.44 4.19 23.61
CA GLY A 252 -5.71 2.94 23.41
C GLY A 252 -4.68 2.66 24.52
N SER A 253 -4.03 3.71 25.05
CA SER A 253 -3.13 3.59 26.19
C SER A 253 -3.84 3.14 27.49
N THR A 254 -5.12 3.51 27.64
CA THR A 254 -5.96 3.10 28.78
C THR A 254 -6.46 1.66 28.62
N VAL A 255 -6.91 1.27 27.42
CA VAL A 255 -7.38 -0.11 27.14
C VAL A 255 -6.28 -1.15 27.34
N ARG A 256 -5.02 -0.82 27.04
CA ARG A 256 -3.89 -1.76 27.22
C ARG A 256 -3.49 -1.96 28.70
N ARG A 257 -3.95 -1.10 29.63
CA ARG A 257 -3.71 -1.24 31.08
C ARG A 257 -4.82 -1.96 31.84
N SER A 258 -6.04 -2.02 31.31
CA SER A 258 -7.21 -2.63 31.97
C SER A 258 -7.35 -4.14 31.75
N CYS A 259 -6.47 -4.79 30.98
CA CYS A 259 -6.36 -6.25 30.92
C CYS A 259 -5.21 -6.74 31.80
N PRO A 260 -5.47 -7.19 33.06
CA PRO A 260 -4.50 -7.95 33.83
C PRO A 260 -4.38 -9.35 33.18
N GLY A 261 -3.58 -9.46 32.13
CA GLY A 261 -3.36 -10.74 31.43
C GLY A 261 -2.65 -10.68 30.08
N CYS A 262 -2.58 -9.51 29.42
CA CYS A 262 -1.96 -9.40 28.08
C CYS A 262 -0.53 -8.83 28.07
N CYS A 263 0.20 -8.94 29.19
CA CYS A 263 1.65 -8.73 29.21
C CYS A 263 2.38 -10.01 28.75
N ARG A 264 2.24 -10.39 27.48
CA ARG A 264 3.25 -11.19 26.77
C ARG A 264 3.00 -11.11 25.26
N CYS A 265 4.10 -10.97 24.53
CA CYS A 265 4.23 -10.92 23.07
C CYS A 265 4.32 -9.52 22.45
N SER A 266 5.41 -8.82 22.77
CA SER A 266 6.14 -8.00 21.79
C SER A 266 7.63 -8.25 22.03
N GLY A 267 8.17 -9.21 21.29
CA GLY A 267 9.58 -9.49 21.06
C GLY A 267 9.74 -9.80 19.59
#